data_AF-A0AB35I3P8-F1
#
_entry.id   AF-A0AB35I3P8-F1
#
_cell.length_a   1.000
_cell.length_b   1.000
_cell.length_c   1.000
_cell.angle_alpha   90.00
_cell.angle_beta   90.00
_cell.angle_gamma   90.00
#
_symmetry.space_group_name_H-M   'P 1'
#
loop_
_entity.id
_entity.type
_entity.pdbx_description
1 polymer ?
#
loop_
_entity_poly.entity_id
_entity_poly.type
_entity_poly.pdbx_seq_one_letter_code
_entity_poly.pdbx_strand_id
1 'polypeptide(L)'
;MTDRELLQSISDIIIGKIGTITDNMATKEDLSNMATKEDLSNMATKEDLSNMATKEDISNMATKKDISNMATKEDLSNMATKEDIFNMATKEDISN
;
A
#
# COMPACT_ATOMS: atom_id res chain seq x y z
N MET A 1 63.47 3.01 -36.65
CA MET A 1 62.74 1.92 -35.99
C MET A 1 62.94 0.66 -36.79
N THR A 2 63.28 -0.44 -36.14
CA THR A 2 63.36 -1.76 -36.80
C THR A 2 61.98 -2.41 -36.84
N ASP A 3 61.74 -3.33 -37.77
CA ASP A 3 60.48 -4.10 -37.83
C ASP A 3 60.18 -4.79 -36.48
N ARG A 4 61.23 -5.20 -35.75
CA ARG A 4 61.11 -5.76 -34.41
C ARG A 4 60.54 -4.77 -33.38
N GLU A 5 60.96 -3.51 -33.42
CA GLU A 5 60.45 -2.46 -32.52
C GLU A 5 58.99 -2.11 -32.84
N LEU A 6 58.64 -2.08 -34.13
CA LEU A 6 57.25 -1.85 -34.56
C LEU A 6 56.34 -2.99 -34.08
N LEU A 7 56.77 -4.25 -34.26
CA LEU A 7 56.02 -5.41 -33.78
C LEU A 7 55.86 -5.43 -32.26
N GLN A 8 56.90 -5.04 -31.51
CA GLN A 8 56.82 -4.94 -30.05
C GLN A 8 55.82 -3.88 -29.61
N SER A 9 55.86 -2.68 -30.21
CA SER A 9 54.91 -1.60 -29.88
C SER A 9 53.46 -2.00 -30.17
N ILE A 10 53.21 -2.70 -31.28
CA ILE A 10 51.88 -3.22 -31.62
C ILE A 10 51.43 -4.26 -30.58
N SER A 11 52.32 -5.17 -30.18
CA SER A 11 52.04 -6.16 -29.15
C SER A 11 51.62 -5.52 -27.84
N ASP A 12 52.36 -4.52 -27.36
CA ASP A 12 52.09 -3.84 -26.10
C ASP A 12 50.75 -3.10 -26.12
N ILE A 13 50.42 -2.46 -27.26
CA ILE A 13 49.11 -1.79 -27.46
C ILE A 13 47.96 -2.80 -27.41
N ILE A 14 48.13 -3.96 -28.05
CA ILE A 14 47.10 -5.01 -28.07
C ILE A 14 46.90 -5.58 -26.67
N ILE A 15 47.98 -5.93 -25.98
CA ILE A 15 47.93 -6.46 -24.61
C ILE A 15 47.26 -5.44 -23.68
N GLY A 16 47.63 -4.16 -23.77
CA GLY A 16 47.03 -3.11 -22.96
C GLY A 16 45.52 -2.94 -23.21
N LYS A 17 45.09 -2.97 -24.47
CA LYS A 17 43.66 -2.92 -24.82
C LYS A 17 42.90 -4.15 -24.34
N ILE A 18 43.47 -5.35 -24.52
CA ILE A 18 42.86 -6.60 -24.06
C ILE A 18 42.73 -6.59 -22.54
N GLY A 19 43.77 -6.21 -21.81
CA GLY A 19 43.72 -6.07 -20.35
C GLY A 19 42.61 -5.13 -19.91
N THR A 20 42.53 -3.95 -20.52
CA THR A 20 41.46 -2.98 -20.22
C THR A 20 40.06 -3.54 -20.51
N ILE A 21 39.89 -4.33 -21.57
CA ILE A 21 38.61 -5.00 -21.86
C ILE A 21 38.31 -6.03 -20.78
N THR A 22 39.26 -6.91 -20.46
CA THR A 22 39.10 -7.95 -19.44
C THR A 22 38.75 -7.37 -18.07
N ASP A 23 39.38 -6.26 -17.67
CA ASP A 23 39.12 -5.61 -16.38
C ASP A 23 37.73 -4.97 -16.28
N ASN A 24 37.10 -4.63 -17.41
CA ASN A 24 35.80 -3.96 -17.45
C ASN A 24 34.63 -4.89 -17.82
N MET A 25 34.90 -6.15 -18.17
CA MET A 25 33.86 -7.12 -18.49
C MET A 25 33.29 -7.74 -17.22
N ALA A 26 31.96 -7.77 -17.09
CA ALA A 26 31.30 -8.57 -16.07
C ALA A 26 31.52 -10.06 -16.34
N THR A 27 31.85 -10.81 -15.30
CA THR A 27 31.98 -12.26 -15.30
C THR A 27 30.64 -12.92 -14.98
N LYS A 28 30.56 -14.24 -15.19
CA LYS A 28 29.40 -15.02 -14.76
C LYS A 28 29.22 -15.03 -13.24
N GLU A 29 30.31 -14.89 -12.49
CA GLU A 29 30.30 -14.81 -11.03
C GLU A 29 29.76 -13.46 -10.55
N ASP A 30 30.09 -12.36 -11.24
CA ASP A 30 29.50 -11.05 -10.93
C ASP A 30 27.97 -11.05 -11.08
N LEU A 31 27.47 -11.79 -12.08
CA LEU A 31 26.05 -11.89 -12.37
C LEU A 31 25.32 -12.92 -11.48
N SER A 32 26.00 -13.88 -10.86
CA SER A 32 25.35 -14.96 -10.11
C SER A 32 24.64 -14.49 -8.85
N ASN A 33 25.03 -13.34 -8.31
CA ASN A 33 24.45 -12.74 -7.11
C ASN A 33 23.44 -11.61 -7.43
N MET A 34 23.22 -11.29 -8.70
CA MET A 34 22.23 -10.29 -9.08
C MET A 34 20.82 -10.88 -9.02
N ALA A 35 19.88 -10.10 -8.48
CA ALA A 35 18.47 -10.46 -8.52
C ALA A 35 17.98 -10.63 -9.96
N THR A 36 17.29 -11.73 -10.21
CA THR A 36 16.70 -12.03 -11.50
C THR A 36 15.31 -11.42 -11.63
N LYS A 37 14.77 -11.43 -12.85
CA LYS A 37 13.36 -11.04 -13.08
C LYS A 37 12.37 -11.98 -12.39
N GLU A 38 12.76 -13.24 -12.20
CA GLU A 38 11.95 -14.24 -11.49
C GLU A 38 11.92 -13.97 -9.99
N ASP A 39 13.05 -13.56 -9.39
CA ASP A 39 13.10 -13.17 -7.98
C ASP A 39 12.16 -12.00 -7.66
N LEU A 40 11.99 -11.08 -8.62
CA LEU A 40 11.13 -9.90 -8.48
C LEU A 40 9.67 -10.16 -8.84
N SER A 41 9.32 -11.28 -9.51
CA SER A 41 7.97 -11.48 -10.05
C SER A 41 6.89 -11.65 -8.98
N ASN A 42 7.29 -12.06 -7.77
CA ASN A 42 6.39 -12.30 -6.65
C ASN A 42 6.36 -11.17 -5.62
N MET A 43 7.10 -10.07 -5.86
CA MET A 43 7.07 -8.93 -4.97
C MET A 43 5.77 -8.15 -5.12
N ALA A 44 5.10 -7.89 -4.00
CA ALA A 44 3.92 -7.04 -3.98
C ALA A 44 4.26 -5.65 -4.50
N THR A 45 3.44 -5.15 -5.41
CA THR A 45 3.56 -3.82 -6.00
C THR A 45 2.85 -2.77 -5.15
N LYS A 46 3.09 -1.50 -5.45
CA LYS A 46 2.34 -0.40 -4.82
C LYS A 46 0.84 -0.45 -5.16
N GLU A 47 0.49 -1.02 -6.31
CA GLU A 47 -0.90 -1.19 -6.75
C GLU A 47 -1.60 -2.32 -5.98
N ASP A 48 -0.89 -3.41 -5.67
CA ASP A 48 -1.44 -4.48 -4.81
C ASP A 48 -1.82 -3.94 -3.42
N LEU A 49 -1.06 -2.97 -2.92
CA LEU A 49 -1.28 -2.34 -1.61
C LEU A 49 -2.33 -1.22 -1.64
N SER A 50 -2.63 -0.61 -2.79
CA SER A 50 -3.52 0.56 -2.85
C SER A 50 -4.98 0.22 -2.55
N ASN A 51 -5.36 -1.05 -2.69
CA ASN A 51 -6.72 -1.54 -2.41
C ASN A 51 -6.88 -2.09 -0.99
N MET A 52 -5.82 -2.10 -0.17
CA MET A 52 -5.92 -2.57 1.21
C MET A 52 -6.54 -1.49 2.10
N ALA A 53 -7.48 -1.89 2.95
CA ALA A 53 -8.05 -1.01 3.95
C ALA A 53 -6.95 -0.47 4.88
N THR A 54 -6.95 0.83 5.09
CA THR A 54 -6.01 1.51 5.97
C THR A 54 -6.50 1.48 7.42
N LYS A 55 -5.60 1.79 8.36
CA LYS A 55 -5.99 1.95 9.77
C LYS A 55 -6.99 3.09 9.96
N GLU A 56 -6.94 4.11 9.11
CA GLU A 56 -7.87 5.23 9.14
C GLU A 56 -9.27 4.79 8.68
N ASP A 57 -9.36 3.99 7.60
CA ASP A 57 -10.63 3.42 7.13
C ASP A 57 -11.32 2.59 8.22
N ILE A 58 -10.54 1.79 8.96
CA ILE A 58 -11.05 0.97 10.08
C ILE A 58 -11.48 1.84 11.26
N SER A 59 -10.76 2.93 11.53
CA SER A 59 -11.06 3.83 12.65
C SER A 59 -12.36 4.61 12.44
N ASN A 60 -12.74 4.83 11.18
CA ASN A 60 -13.97 5.53 10.80
C ASN A 60 -15.20 4.59 10.74
N MET A 61 -15.03 3.28 10.91
CA MET A 61 -16.16 2.36 10.95
C MET A 61 -16.95 2.48 12.26
N ALA A 62 -18.29 2.52 12.15
CA ALA A 62 -19.16 2.48 13.32
C ALA A 62 -18.92 1.20 14.13
N THR A 63 -18.70 1.37 15.42
CA THR A 63 -18.44 0.26 16.34
C THR A 63 -19.73 -0.26 16.96
N LYS A 64 -19.68 -1.46 17.54
CA LYS A 64 -20.81 -2.01 18.32
C LYS A 64 -21.24 -1.10 19.48
N LYS A 65 -20.31 -0.31 20.03
CA LYS A 65 -20.59 0.66 21.10
C LYS A 65 -21.36 1.88 20.58
N ASP A 66 -21.07 2.31 19.35
CA ASP A 66 -21.80 3.42 18.73
C ASP A 66 -23.25 3.03 18.46
N ILE A 67 -23.47 1.77 18.03
CA ILE A 67 -24.79 1.21 17.78
C ILE A 67 -25.57 0.95 19.09
N SER A 68 -24.90 0.56 20.18
CA SER A 68 -25.58 0.25 21.45
C SER A 68 -26.23 1.47 22.12
N ASN A 69 -25.83 2.68 21.74
CA ASN A 69 -26.40 3.93 22.26
C ASN A 69 -27.52 4.49 21.37
N MET A 70 -27.84 3.84 20.25
CA MET A 70 -28.94 4.27 19.39
C MET A 70 -30.28 3.90 20.03
N ALA A 71 -31.25 4.83 19.99
CA ALA A 71 -32.61 4.57 20.43
C ALA A 71 -33.19 3.38 19.67
N THR A 72 -33.77 2.44 20.41
CA THR A 72 -34.39 1.26 19.85
C THR A 72 -35.81 1.57 19.39
N LYS A 73 -36.39 0.66 18.60
CA LYS A 73 -37.82 0.76 18.23
C LYS A 73 -38.74 0.72 19.45
N GLU A 74 -38.32 0.02 20.50
CA GLU A 74 -39.08 -0.07 21.76
C GLU A 74 -39.04 1.26 22.52
N ASP A 75 -37.87 1.90 22.61
CA ASP A 75 -37.71 3.24 23.20
C ASP A 75 -38.63 4.27 22.51
N LEU A 76 -38.72 4.20 21.18
CA LEU A 76 -39.60 5.07 20.39
C LEU A 76 -41.09 4.75 20.57
N SER A 77 -41.45 3.48 20.80
CA SER A 77 -42.85 3.09 21.05
C SER A 77 -43.36 3.51 22.42
N ASN A 78 -42.47 3.74 23.38
CA ASN A 78 -42.81 4.22 24.71
C ASN A 78 -42.87 5.76 24.81
N MET A 79 -42.56 6.48 23.72
CA MET A 79 -42.75 7.93 23.68
C MET A 79 -44.23 8.28 23.58
N ALA A 80 -44.65 9.31 24.32
CA ALA A 80 -46.02 9.82 24.27
C ALA A 80 -46.42 10.14 22.83
N THR A 81 -47.53 9.55 22.40
CA THR A 81 -48.05 9.74 21.05
C THR A 81 -48.82 11.05 20.97
N LYS A 82 -49.09 11.53 19.75
CA LYS A 82 -49.95 12.69 19.54
C LYS A 82 -51.34 12.52 20.15
N GLU A 83 -51.85 11.28 20.18
CA GLU A 83 -53.13 10.91 20.78
C GLU A 83 -53.10 11.12 22.31
N ASP A 84 -52.01 10.69 22.96
CA ASP A 84 -51.83 10.83 24.41
C ASP A 84 -51.81 12.30 24.84
N ILE A 85 -51.13 13.15 24.06
CA ILE A 85 -51.04 14.60 24.30
C ILE A 85 -52.40 15.27 24.10
N PHE A 86 -53.15 14.89 23.06
CA PHE A 86 -54.48 15.44 22.80
C PHE A 86 -55.48 15.11 23.91
N ASN A 87 -55.41 13.88 24.44
CA ASN A 87 -56.24 13.44 25.56
C ASN A 87 -55.88 14.12 26.89
N MET A 88 -54.62 14.52 27.10
CA MET A 88 -54.24 15.34 28.25
C MET A 88 -54.76 16.78 28.13
N ALA A 89 -54.57 17.43 26.98
CA ALA A 89 -55.02 18.82 26.77
C ALA A 89 -56.53 18.97 26.96
N THR A 90 -57.31 18.02 26.44
CA THR A 90 -58.78 18.03 26.58
C THR A 90 -59.26 17.76 28.01
N LYS A 91 -58.52 16.98 28.83
CA LYS A 91 -58.89 16.77 30.24
C LYS A 91 -58.54 17.96 31.14
N GLU A 92 -57.44 18.65 30.84
CA GLU A 92 -57.04 19.85 31.57
C GLU A 92 -58.03 21.00 31.33
N ASP A 93 -58.55 21.14 30.11
CA ASP A 93 -59.65 22.07 29.78
C ASP A 93 -61.00 21.72 30.44
N ILE A 94 -61.19 20.48 30.91
CA ILE A 94 -62.42 20.06 31.64
C ILE A 94 -62.26 20.25 33.16
N SER A 95 -61.05 20.53 33.64
CA SER A 95 -60.72 20.56 35.08
C SER A 95 -60.56 21.98 35.66
N ASN A 96 -60.82 23.04 34.88
CA ASN A 96 -60.84 24.44 35.34
C ASN A 96 -62.24 25.06 35.31
#